data_AF-Q06ZW8-F1
#
_entry.id   AF-Q06ZW8-F1
#
_cell.length_a   1.000
_cell.length_b   1.000
_cell.length_c   1.000
_cell.angle_alpha   90.00
_cell.angle_beta   90.00
_cell.angle_gamma   90.00
#
_symmetry.space_group_name_H-M   'P 1'
#
loop_
_entity.id
_entity.type
_entity.pdbx_description
1 polymer ?
#
loop_
_entity_poly.entity_id
_entity_poly.type
_entity_poly.pdbx_seq_one_letter_code
_entity_poly.pdbx_strand_id
1 'polypeptide(L)'
;TNNYGVWEDEFKDLGLAGCIEHVWRDTVVYLDDNDPILIGRAYGRFSRHLLHEELLRRCVESGVSYLSSKVERIVEAATGHSLVECEGSIVIPCRLATVASGAASGKLLQYELGGPRVSVQTAYGVEVEVENNPYDPNLMVFMDYRDYMRGKVESLEAEFPTFLYAMPMSPTRVFFEETCLASKDAMPFELLKKKLMSRLDTLGVRIIKTYEEEWSYIPVGGSLPNTEQKNLAFGAAASMVHPATGYSVVRSLSEAPKYASAIANILKQGQAKDMMTRNISAQAWNTLWPQERKRQRAFFLFGLALILQLDIEGIRTFFQTFFRLPNWMSQGFLGSSLSSTDLLLFAFYMFVIAPNDLRKCLIQHLLSDPTGATMVRTYLAI
;
A
#
# COMPACT_ATOMS: atom_id res chain seq x y z
N THR A 1 8.35 -10.20 -12.52
CA THR A 1 8.70 -10.23 -11.07
C THR A 1 8.36 -8.90 -10.48
N ASN A 2 8.04 -8.79 -9.19
CA ASN A 2 7.65 -7.49 -8.63
C ASN A 2 8.82 -6.77 -7.95
N ASN A 3 8.97 -5.49 -8.24
CA ASN A 3 9.98 -4.60 -7.69
C ASN A 3 9.38 -3.77 -6.57
N TYR A 4 10.08 -3.71 -5.45
CA TYR A 4 9.60 -3.02 -4.27
C TYR A 4 10.60 -1.96 -3.84
N GLY A 5 10.09 -0.74 -3.76
CA GLY A 5 10.77 0.38 -3.17
C GLY A 5 10.33 0.66 -1.74
N VAL A 6 11.23 1.21 -0.93
CA VAL A 6 11.01 1.55 0.49
C VAL A 6 11.82 2.79 0.88
N TRP A 7 11.33 3.52 1.87
CA TRP A 7 12.13 4.56 2.51
C TRP A 7 13.28 3.91 3.27
N GLU A 8 14.50 4.39 3.05
CA GLU A 8 15.72 3.72 3.54
C GLU A 8 15.77 3.70 5.09
N ASP A 9 15.36 4.81 5.72
CA ASP A 9 15.30 4.97 7.16
C ASP A 9 14.33 3.99 7.82
N GLU A 10 13.16 3.78 7.22
CA GLU A 10 12.16 2.84 7.75
C GLU A 10 12.65 1.39 7.75
N PHE A 11 13.41 0.97 6.73
CA PHE A 11 14.01 -0.36 6.70
C PHE A 11 15.19 -0.50 7.67
N LYS A 12 15.98 0.57 7.85
CA LYS A 12 17.05 0.61 8.85
C LYS A 12 16.49 0.43 10.26
N ASP A 13 15.40 1.13 10.59
CA ASP A 13 14.73 1.04 11.90
C ASP A 13 14.18 -0.36 12.19
N LEU A 14 13.82 -1.12 11.15
CA LEU A 14 13.39 -2.53 11.26
C LEU A 14 14.56 -3.53 11.35
N GLY A 15 15.80 -3.06 11.28
CA GLY A 15 16.99 -3.90 11.19
C GLY A 15 17.03 -4.72 9.90
N LEU A 16 16.54 -4.16 8.79
CA LEU A 16 16.45 -4.79 7.47
C LEU A 16 17.31 -4.08 6.42
N ALA A 17 18.26 -3.25 6.84
CA ALA A 17 19.17 -2.54 5.94
C ALA A 17 19.95 -3.50 5.00
N GLY A 18 20.31 -4.70 5.49
CA GLY A 18 20.99 -5.73 4.69
C GLY A 18 20.14 -6.33 3.58
N CYS A 19 18.83 -6.05 3.55
CA CYS A 19 17.94 -6.49 2.46
C CYS A 19 17.86 -5.47 1.32
N ILE A 20 18.41 -4.26 1.47
CA ILE A 20 18.37 -3.21 0.44
C ILE A 20 19.49 -3.47 -0.58
N GLU A 21 19.13 -3.61 -1.85
CA GLU A 21 20.09 -3.88 -2.94
C GLU A 21 20.63 -2.60 -3.57
N HIS A 22 19.85 -1.51 -3.52
CA HIS A 22 20.23 -0.22 -4.08
C HIS A 22 19.57 0.92 -3.29
N VAL A 23 20.28 2.03 -3.13
CA VAL A 23 19.81 3.24 -2.43
C VAL A 23 20.08 4.46 -3.29
N TRP A 24 19.04 5.24 -3.52
CA TRP A 24 19.11 6.60 -4.05
C TRP A 24 19.17 7.59 -2.89
N ARG A 25 20.02 8.59 -3.02
CA ARG A 25 20.29 9.56 -1.93
C ARG A 25 19.10 10.47 -1.67
N ASP A 26 18.32 10.73 -2.71
CA ASP A 26 17.11 11.52 -2.64
C ASP A 26 16.08 11.01 -3.65
N THR A 27 14.87 11.55 -3.52
CA THR A 27 13.68 11.18 -4.27
C THR A 27 13.11 12.43 -4.93
N VAL A 28 12.69 12.31 -6.19
CA VAL A 28 12.15 13.41 -6.98
C VAL A 28 10.74 13.12 -7.50
N VAL A 29 9.97 14.19 -7.66
CA VAL A 29 8.65 14.19 -8.30
C VAL A 29 8.63 15.22 -9.42
N TYR A 30 8.26 14.82 -10.63
CA TYR A 30 7.99 15.70 -11.76
C TYR A 30 6.47 15.79 -11.98
N LEU A 31 5.92 16.99 -12.15
CA LEU A 31 4.49 17.19 -12.33
C LEU A 31 4.13 17.61 -13.76
N ASP A 32 4.44 18.85 -14.14
CA ASP A 32 4.13 19.42 -15.45
C ASP A 32 5.36 20.01 -16.18
N ASP A 33 6.42 20.35 -15.46
CA ASP A 33 7.66 20.88 -16.02
C ASP A 33 8.90 20.02 -15.67
N ASN A 34 10.06 20.44 -16.17
CA ASN A 34 11.33 19.72 -15.99
C ASN A 34 12.04 20.05 -14.66
N ASP A 35 11.46 20.90 -13.81
CA ASP A 35 12.00 21.23 -12.49
C ASP A 35 11.38 20.29 -11.43
N PRO A 36 12.13 19.30 -10.92
CA PRO A 36 11.56 18.34 -9.99
C PRO A 36 11.39 18.94 -8.59
N ILE A 37 10.38 18.47 -7.89
CA ILE A 37 10.29 18.63 -6.43
C ILE A 37 11.23 17.59 -5.80
N LEU A 38 12.22 18.07 -5.04
CA LEU A 38 13.07 17.22 -4.18
C LEU A 38 12.34 16.92 -2.86
N ILE A 39 12.22 15.64 -2.53
CA ILE A 39 11.55 15.19 -1.30
C ILE A 39 12.48 15.29 -0.08
N GLY A 40 13.80 15.26 -0.28
CA GLY A 40 14.80 15.27 0.79
C GLY A 40 14.81 13.98 1.59
N ARG A 41 14.50 12.83 0.97
CA ARG A 41 14.44 11.52 1.65
C ARG A 41 14.99 10.41 0.75
N ALA A 42 15.94 9.65 1.29
CA ALA A 42 16.53 8.51 0.60
C ALA A 42 15.50 7.38 0.40
N TYR A 43 15.61 6.73 -0.74
CA TYR A 43 14.75 5.61 -1.11
C TYR A 43 15.61 4.43 -1.55
N GLY A 44 15.12 3.22 -1.34
CA GLY A 44 15.85 2.02 -1.68
C GLY A 44 14.97 0.98 -2.33
N ARG A 45 15.58 0.16 -3.19
CA ARG A 45 14.99 -1.07 -3.71
C ARG A 45 15.52 -2.23 -2.88
N PHE A 46 14.64 -3.07 -2.37
CA PHE A 46 15.04 -4.23 -1.57
C PHE A 46 14.89 -5.55 -2.32
N SER A 47 15.73 -6.52 -1.96
CA SER A 47 15.64 -7.88 -2.46
C SER A 47 14.52 -8.63 -1.77
N ARG A 48 13.55 -9.12 -2.55
CA ARG A 48 12.54 -10.04 -2.00
C ARG A 48 13.15 -11.33 -1.48
N HIS A 49 14.24 -11.79 -2.12
CA HIS A 49 14.95 -12.99 -1.68
C HIS A 49 15.60 -12.75 -0.33
N LEU A 50 16.43 -11.71 -0.19
CA LEU A 50 17.11 -11.41 1.08
C LEU A 50 16.11 -11.10 2.19
N LEU A 51 15.01 -10.39 1.89
CA LEU A 51 13.97 -10.15 2.88
C LEU A 51 13.30 -11.46 3.33
N HIS A 52 12.94 -12.32 2.38
CA HIS A 52 12.30 -13.60 2.70
C HIS A 52 13.23 -14.49 3.53
N GLU A 53 14.49 -14.62 3.12
CA GLU A 53 15.51 -15.40 3.83
C GLU A 53 15.74 -14.87 5.25
N GLU A 54 15.87 -13.57 5.43
CA GLU A 54 16.06 -12.95 6.75
C GLU A 54 14.84 -13.17 7.66
N LEU A 55 13.62 -13.06 7.14
CA LEU A 55 12.40 -13.32 7.90
C LEU A 55 12.28 -14.81 8.28
N LEU A 56 12.61 -15.73 7.37
CA LEU A 56 12.64 -17.18 7.66
C LEU A 56 13.69 -17.51 8.73
N ARG A 57 14.89 -16.93 8.64
CA ARG A 57 15.95 -17.10 9.64
C ARG A 57 15.45 -16.69 11.04
N ARG A 58 14.84 -15.51 11.17
CA ARG A 58 14.27 -15.01 12.44
C ARG A 58 13.20 -15.96 12.99
N CYS A 59 12.34 -16.49 12.13
CA CYS A 59 11.31 -17.45 12.53
C CYS A 59 11.90 -18.77 13.02
N VAL A 60 12.91 -19.33 12.33
CA VAL A 60 13.60 -20.56 12.74
C VAL A 60 14.30 -20.38 14.09
N GLU A 61 15.02 -19.27 14.27
CA GLU A 61 15.68 -18.93 15.55
C GLU A 61 14.67 -18.76 16.70
N SER A 62 13.44 -18.41 16.38
CA SER A 62 12.33 -18.26 17.33
C SER A 62 11.51 -19.55 17.53
N GLY A 63 11.89 -20.66 16.88
CA GLY A 63 11.23 -21.96 17.03
C GLY A 63 9.89 -22.10 16.27
N VAL A 64 9.69 -21.34 15.20
CA VAL A 64 8.51 -21.48 14.33
C VAL A 64 8.61 -22.77 13.51
N SER A 65 7.56 -23.59 13.58
CA SER A 65 7.42 -24.80 12.74
C SER A 65 6.69 -24.49 11.44
N TYR A 66 7.10 -25.16 10.36
CA TYR A 66 6.53 -24.98 9.03
C TYR A 66 5.86 -26.25 8.53
N LEU A 67 4.74 -26.08 7.84
CA LEU A 67 4.05 -27.12 7.09
C LEU A 67 3.81 -26.62 5.66
N SER A 68 4.39 -27.29 4.67
CA SER A 68 4.15 -26.99 3.26
C SER A 68 2.85 -27.64 2.81
N SER A 69 1.72 -26.98 3.07
CA SER A 69 0.39 -27.46 2.69
C SER A 69 -0.56 -26.28 2.48
N LYS A 70 -1.44 -26.37 1.49
CA LYS A 70 -2.46 -25.35 1.24
C LYS A 70 -3.60 -25.45 2.25
N VAL A 71 -3.92 -24.34 2.93
CA VAL A 71 -5.11 -24.24 3.78
C VAL A 71 -6.36 -24.11 2.91
N GLU A 72 -7.31 -25.02 3.09
CA GLU A 72 -8.58 -25.02 2.37
C GLU A 72 -9.69 -24.32 3.15
N ARG A 73 -9.74 -24.52 4.47
CA ARG A 73 -10.77 -23.98 5.37
C ARG A 73 -10.25 -23.79 6.78
N ILE A 74 -10.89 -22.87 7.51
CA ILE A 74 -10.72 -22.72 8.96
C ILE A 74 -12.11 -22.85 9.58
N VAL A 75 -12.31 -23.86 10.41
CA VAL A 75 -13.60 -24.16 11.04
C VAL A 75 -13.49 -24.12 12.55
N GLU A 76 -14.61 -23.85 13.22
CA GLU A 76 -14.69 -23.92 14.67
C GLU A 76 -15.09 -25.33 15.12
N ALA A 77 -14.29 -25.91 16.01
CA ALA A 77 -14.64 -27.15 16.69
C ALA A 77 -15.68 -26.88 17.79
N ALA A 78 -16.46 -27.91 18.16
CA ALA A 78 -17.40 -27.83 19.28
C ALA A 78 -16.77 -27.43 20.63
N THR A 79 -15.45 -27.63 20.77
CA THR A 79 -14.65 -27.24 21.93
C THR A 79 -14.23 -25.77 21.93
N GLY A 80 -14.59 -25.01 20.89
CA GLY A 80 -14.26 -23.58 20.73
C GLY A 80 -12.88 -23.29 20.12
N HIS A 81 -12.09 -24.33 19.85
CA HIS A 81 -10.81 -24.24 19.13
C HIS A 81 -11.01 -24.08 17.62
N SER A 82 -10.02 -23.51 16.94
CA SER A 82 -9.99 -23.46 15.47
C SER A 82 -9.32 -24.72 14.92
N LEU A 83 -9.90 -25.31 13.88
CA LEU A 83 -9.30 -26.38 13.09
C LEU A 83 -8.93 -25.80 11.73
N VAL A 84 -7.64 -25.87 11.41
CA VAL A 84 -7.12 -25.48 10.08
C VAL A 84 -7.06 -26.74 9.23
N GLU A 85 -7.99 -26.83 8.27
CA GLU A 85 -8.07 -27.94 7.32
C GLU A 85 -7.22 -27.61 6.10
N CYS A 86 -6.22 -28.45 5.84
CA CYS A 86 -5.30 -28.30 4.73
C CYS A 86 -5.52 -29.41 3.68
N GLU A 87 -4.92 -29.27 2.51
CA GLU A 87 -4.93 -30.31 1.48
C GLU A 87 -4.35 -31.64 2.00
N GLY A 88 -4.78 -32.76 1.42
CA GLY A 88 -4.35 -34.09 1.87
C GLY A 88 -4.94 -34.53 3.21
N SER A 89 -6.09 -33.97 3.61
CA SER A 89 -6.81 -34.30 4.86
C SER A 89 -6.01 -34.03 6.14
N ILE A 90 -5.03 -33.13 6.09
CA ILE A 90 -4.29 -32.67 7.26
C ILE A 90 -5.15 -31.67 8.04
N VAL A 91 -5.33 -31.90 9.34
CA VAL A 91 -6.09 -31.01 10.22
C VAL A 91 -5.21 -30.58 11.39
N ILE A 92 -5.00 -29.28 11.54
CA ILE A 92 -4.20 -28.70 12.61
C ILE A 92 -5.12 -28.01 13.62
N PRO A 93 -5.27 -28.54 14.85
CA PRO A 93 -5.98 -27.85 15.90
C PRO A 93 -5.13 -26.69 16.44
N CYS A 94 -5.76 -25.53 16.62
CA CYS A 94 -5.11 -24.36 17.18
C CYS A 94 -6.07 -23.55 18.05
N ARG A 95 -5.49 -22.72 18.93
CA ARG A 95 -6.27 -21.81 19.78
C ARG A 95 -6.74 -20.57 19.02
N LEU A 96 -6.00 -20.19 17.98
CA LEU A 96 -6.23 -19.00 17.18
C LEU A 96 -5.55 -19.17 15.83
N ALA A 97 -6.26 -18.84 14.75
CA ALA A 97 -5.71 -18.83 13.40
C ALA A 97 -5.60 -17.38 12.91
N THR A 98 -4.44 -17.01 12.35
CA THR A 98 -4.21 -15.70 11.72
C THR A 98 -3.86 -15.88 10.25
N VAL A 99 -4.70 -15.35 9.36
CA VAL A 99 -4.51 -15.44 7.91
C VAL A 99 -3.66 -14.28 7.41
N ALA A 100 -2.50 -14.58 6.83
CA ALA A 100 -1.57 -13.60 6.27
C ALA A 100 -1.25 -13.86 4.77
N SER A 101 -2.17 -14.48 4.04
CA SER A 101 -2.01 -14.93 2.64
C SER A 101 -2.24 -13.85 1.57
N GLY A 102 -2.15 -12.56 1.93
CA GLY A 102 -2.38 -11.45 1.01
C GLY A 102 -3.87 -11.09 0.81
N ALA A 103 -4.16 -10.22 -0.16
CA ALA A 103 -5.51 -9.69 -0.36
C ALA A 103 -6.53 -10.74 -0.88
N ALA A 104 -6.07 -11.81 -1.51
CA ALA A 104 -6.91 -12.91 -2.00
C ALA A 104 -7.30 -13.92 -0.91
N SER A 105 -7.70 -13.43 0.27
CA SER A 105 -7.97 -14.26 1.47
C SER A 105 -9.46 -14.45 1.77
N GLY A 106 -10.36 -14.02 0.86
CA GLY A 106 -11.82 -14.04 1.06
C GLY A 106 -12.44 -15.41 1.31
N LYS A 107 -11.78 -16.52 0.93
CA LYS A 107 -12.25 -17.88 1.25
C LYS A 107 -12.11 -18.21 2.74
N LEU A 108 -11.17 -17.58 3.43
CA LEU A 108 -10.81 -17.89 4.83
C LEU A 108 -11.32 -16.83 5.83
N LEU A 109 -11.79 -15.70 5.33
CA LEU A 109 -12.13 -14.51 6.10
C LEU A 109 -13.47 -13.93 5.68
N GLN A 110 -14.17 -13.34 6.63
CA GLN A 110 -15.37 -12.53 6.41
C GLN A 110 -15.01 -11.05 6.47
N TYR A 111 -15.65 -10.24 5.62
CA TYR A 111 -15.46 -8.80 5.58
C TYR A 111 -16.79 -8.09 5.87
N GLU A 112 -16.71 -6.84 6.34
CA GLU A 112 -17.89 -6.02 6.61
C GLU A 112 -18.75 -5.83 5.34
N LEU A 113 -20.05 -6.05 5.50
CA LEU A 113 -21.05 -5.84 4.44
C LEU A 113 -21.31 -4.34 4.25
N GLY A 114 -21.48 -3.92 2.99
CA GLY A 114 -21.75 -2.52 2.66
C GLY A 114 -20.56 -1.57 2.83
N GLY A 115 -19.35 -2.11 3.05
CA GLY A 115 -18.13 -1.32 3.04
C GLY A 115 -17.78 -0.76 1.65
N PRO A 116 -16.75 0.11 1.57
CA PRO A 116 -16.36 0.74 0.31
C PRO A 116 -15.90 -0.30 -0.70
N ARG A 117 -16.20 -0.06 -1.98
CA ARG A 117 -15.70 -0.92 -3.06
C ARG A 117 -14.18 -0.90 -3.07
N VAL A 118 -13.60 -2.03 -3.48
CA VAL A 118 -12.16 -2.12 -3.75
C VAL A 118 -11.86 -1.27 -4.98
N SER A 119 -10.85 -0.42 -4.88
CA SER A 119 -10.20 0.23 -6.01
C SER A 119 -8.86 -0.44 -6.24
N VAL A 120 -8.21 -0.14 -7.35
CA VAL A 120 -7.01 -0.85 -7.75
C VAL A 120 -5.96 0.12 -8.23
N GLN A 121 -4.72 -0.13 -7.84
CA GLN A 121 -3.55 0.43 -8.49
C GLN A 121 -3.03 -0.64 -9.45
N THR A 122 -2.81 -0.25 -10.70
CA THR A 122 -2.23 -1.14 -11.72
C THR A 122 -1.02 -0.49 -12.35
N ALA A 123 0.01 -1.30 -12.57
CA ALA A 123 1.24 -0.84 -13.16
C ALA A 123 1.84 -1.90 -14.10
N TYR A 124 2.52 -1.42 -15.13
CA TYR A 124 3.37 -2.26 -15.98
C TYR A 124 4.78 -1.69 -15.97
N GLY A 125 5.76 -2.55 -15.69
CA GLY A 125 7.15 -2.16 -15.59
C GLY A 125 8.10 -3.05 -16.39
N VAL A 126 9.24 -2.47 -16.76
CA VAL A 126 10.35 -3.15 -17.42
C VAL A 126 11.66 -2.75 -16.78
N GLU A 127 12.51 -3.74 -16.53
CA GLU A 127 13.91 -3.47 -16.21
C GLU A 127 14.77 -3.66 -17.44
N VAL A 128 15.51 -2.63 -17.83
CA VAL A 128 16.17 -2.55 -19.13
C VAL A 128 17.58 -2.01 -19.03
N GLU A 129 18.43 -2.46 -19.96
CA GLU A 129 19.64 -1.77 -20.36
C GLU A 129 19.28 -0.77 -21.47
N VAL A 130 19.74 0.47 -21.36
CA VAL A 130 19.47 1.57 -22.29
C VAL A 130 20.74 2.23 -22.77
N GLU A 131 20.72 2.76 -24.00
CA GLU A 131 21.82 3.54 -24.55
C GLU A 131 21.90 4.93 -23.91
N ASN A 132 20.75 5.49 -23.55
CA ASN A 132 20.63 6.81 -22.96
C ASN A 132 19.60 6.79 -21.82
N ASN A 133 20.09 7.02 -20.60
CA ASN A 133 19.25 7.20 -19.41
C ASN A 133 18.92 8.70 -19.23
N PRO A 134 17.64 9.10 -19.23
CA PRO A 134 17.24 10.50 -19.07
C PRO A 134 17.23 10.96 -17.61
N TYR A 135 17.50 10.08 -16.64
CA TYR A 135 17.41 10.36 -15.20
C TYR A 135 18.77 10.22 -14.49
N ASP A 136 18.99 11.00 -13.43
CA ASP A 136 20.19 10.92 -12.59
C ASP A 136 20.21 9.60 -11.80
N PRO A 137 21.25 8.75 -11.93
CA PRO A 137 21.43 7.53 -11.15
C PRO A 137 21.47 7.69 -9.63
N ASN A 138 21.66 8.91 -9.12
CA ASN A 138 21.66 9.18 -7.68
C ASN A 138 20.26 9.48 -7.11
N LEU A 139 19.27 9.68 -7.98
CA LEU A 139 17.92 10.09 -7.62
C LEU A 139 16.88 9.03 -7.98
N MET A 140 15.95 8.81 -7.04
CA MET A 140 14.77 7.99 -7.27
C MET A 140 13.67 8.83 -7.92
N VAL A 141 13.15 8.43 -9.09
CA VAL A 141 12.01 9.10 -9.71
C VAL A 141 10.72 8.50 -9.17
N PHE A 142 10.18 9.12 -8.13
CA PHE A 142 9.03 8.58 -7.40
C PHE A 142 7.73 8.74 -8.16
N MET A 143 7.52 9.89 -8.77
CA MET A 143 6.37 10.12 -9.64
C MET A 143 6.76 11.11 -10.74
N ASP A 144 6.60 10.72 -12.00
CA ASP A 144 6.75 11.60 -13.15
C ASP A 144 5.42 11.68 -13.93
N TYR A 145 4.64 12.70 -13.58
CA TYR A 145 3.35 13.03 -14.16
C TYR A 145 3.46 13.90 -15.42
N ARG A 146 4.67 14.23 -15.91
CA ARG A 146 4.80 15.02 -17.15
C ARG A 146 4.08 14.31 -18.29
N ASP A 147 3.34 15.09 -19.06
CA ASP A 147 2.53 14.55 -20.15
C ASP A 147 3.37 14.49 -21.42
N TYR A 148 3.92 13.30 -21.68
CA TYR A 148 4.65 12.98 -22.91
C TYR A 148 3.72 12.52 -24.05
N MET A 149 2.41 12.43 -23.79
CA MET A 149 1.42 11.80 -24.67
C MET A 149 0.40 12.78 -25.25
N ARG A 150 0.49 14.08 -24.92
CA ARG A 150 -0.43 15.13 -25.35
C ARG A 150 -0.77 15.00 -26.85
N GLY A 151 -2.01 14.61 -27.14
CA GLY A 151 -2.57 14.50 -28.49
C GLY A 151 -2.24 13.22 -29.29
N LYS A 152 -1.64 12.17 -28.70
CA LYS A 152 -1.24 10.94 -29.43
C LYS A 152 -2.09 9.69 -29.18
N VAL A 153 -2.92 9.64 -28.13
CA VAL A 153 -3.74 8.45 -27.82
C VAL A 153 -5.20 8.87 -27.61
N GLU A 154 -6.03 8.54 -28.60
CA GLU A 154 -7.48 8.72 -28.55
C GLU A 154 -8.12 7.45 -27.95
N SER A 155 -8.15 7.32 -26.63
CA SER A 155 -9.06 6.39 -25.95
C SER A 155 -9.55 6.98 -24.63
N LEU A 156 -10.80 6.68 -24.26
CA LEU A 156 -11.40 7.11 -22.96
C LEU A 156 -10.56 6.63 -21.77
N GLU A 157 -9.92 5.46 -21.89
CA GLU A 157 -9.05 4.92 -20.85
C GLU A 157 -7.68 5.62 -20.79
N ALA A 158 -7.26 6.30 -21.87
CA ALA A 158 -6.06 7.13 -21.88
C ALA A 158 -6.23 8.43 -21.08
N GLU A 159 -7.48 8.85 -20.81
CA GLU A 159 -7.81 10.04 -20.00
C GLU A 159 -7.47 9.86 -18.51
N PHE A 160 -7.38 8.62 -18.00
CA PHE A 160 -6.96 8.40 -16.62
C PHE A 160 -5.50 8.78 -16.43
N PRO A 161 -5.18 9.58 -15.38
CA PRO A 161 -3.82 10.00 -15.12
C PRO A 161 -2.94 8.81 -14.75
N THR A 162 -1.83 8.69 -15.47
CA THR A 162 -0.76 7.74 -15.16
C THR A 162 0.54 8.50 -14.99
N PHE A 163 1.44 7.96 -14.18
CA PHE A 163 2.78 8.52 -13.97
C PHE A 163 3.82 7.45 -14.24
N LEU A 164 5.02 7.91 -14.57
CA LEU A 164 6.19 7.06 -14.65
C LEU A 164 6.89 7.02 -13.28
N TYR A 165 7.12 5.81 -12.80
CA TYR A 165 8.01 5.49 -11.70
C TYR A 165 9.32 4.97 -12.29
N ALA A 166 10.47 5.52 -11.88
CA ALA A 166 11.76 5.07 -12.40
C ALA A 166 12.80 4.89 -11.31
N MET A 167 13.50 3.77 -11.38
CA MET A 167 14.60 3.36 -10.51
C MET A 167 15.88 3.24 -11.35
N PRO A 168 16.64 4.32 -11.54
CA PRO A 168 17.90 4.28 -12.26
C PRO A 168 18.99 3.57 -11.42
N MET A 169 19.32 2.34 -11.76
CA MET A 169 20.28 1.52 -11.00
C MET A 169 21.73 1.83 -11.39
N SER A 170 21.94 2.34 -12.62
CA SER A 170 23.22 2.81 -13.16
C SER A 170 22.96 3.84 -14.27
N PRO A 171 24.01 4.41 -14.89
CA PRO A 171 23.86 5.25 -16.08
C PRO A 171 23.19 4.55 -17.29
N THR A 172 23.12 3.22 -17.29
CA THR A 172 22.61 2.44 -18.43
C THR A 172 21.56 1.41 -18.03
N ARG A 173 21.37 1.09 -16.76
CA ARG A 173 20.36 0.13 -16.29
C ARG A 173 19.29 0.83 -15.47
N VAL A 174 18.04 0.73 -15.91
CA VAL A 174 16.90 1.43 -15.30
C VAL A 174 15.69 0.52 -15.26
N PHE A 175 14.96 0.54 -14.14
CA PHE A 175 13.59 0.03 -14.11
C PHE A 175 12.61 1.18 -14.32
N PHE A 176 11.72 1.02 -15.28
CA PHE A 176 10.67 1.98 -15.62
C PHE A 176 9.32 1.31 -15.41
N GLU A 177 8.36 2.03 -14.82
CA GLU A 177 7.02 1.52 -14.58
C GLU A 177 5.96 2.60 -14.80
N GLU A 178 5.05 2.36 -15.74
CA GLU A 178 3.88 3.23 -15.93
C GLU A 178 2.77 2.76 -14.99
N THR A 179 2.33 3.67 -14.13
CA THR A 179 1.41 3.36 -13.03
C THR A 179 0.15 4.20 -13.11
N CYS A 180 -1.01 3.54 -13.03
CA CYS A 180 -2.27 4.17 -12.67
C CYS A 180 -2.41 4.14 -11.15
N LEU A 181 -2.29 5.31 -10.49
CA LEU A 181 -2.24 5.42 -9.03
C LEU A 181 -3.42 4.74 -8.33
N ALA A 182 -4.63 4.98 -8.85
CA ALA A 182 -5.86 4.34 -8.42
C ALA A 182 -6.94 4.49 -9.49
N SER A 183 -7.71 3.42 -9.71
CA SER A 183 -8.91 3.42 -10.54
C SER A 183 -9.99 2.51 -9.93
N LYS A 184 -11.25 2.73 -10.32
CA LYS A 184 -12.37 1.86 -9.89
C LYS A 184 -12.25 0.47 -10.51
N ASP A 185 -11.95 0.45 -11.80
CA ASP A 185 -11.70 -0.75 -12.59
C ASP A 185 -10.24 -0.77 -13.01
N ALA A 186 -9.63 -1.95 -13.06
CA ALA A 186 -8.23 -2.11 -13.40
C ALA A 186 -7.93 -1.56 -14.80
N MET A 187 -6.98 -0.61 -14.90
CA MET A 187 -6.51 -0.20 -16.22
C MET A 187 -5.88 -1.41 -16.92
N PRO A 188 -6.27 -1.71 -18.17
CA PRO A 188 -5.71 -2.84 -18.91
C PRO A 188 -4.19 -2.75 -18.99
N PHE A 189 -3.52 -3.86 -18.69
CA PHE A 189 -2.06 -3.88 -18.69
C PHE A 189 -1.43 -3.57 -20.06
N GLU A 190 -2.07 -4.00 -21.15
CA GLU A 190 -1.62 -3.66 -22.50
C GLU A 190 -1.67 -2.15 -22.79
N LEU A 191 -2.63 -1.43 -22.18
CA LEU A 191 -2.68 0.03 -22.29
C LEU A 191 -1.53 0.68 -21.52
N LEU A 192 -1.24 0.21 -20.30
CA LEU A 192 -0.08 0.67 -19.52
C LEU A 192 1.24 0.39 -20.24
N LYS A 193 1.39 -0.79 -20.84
CA LYS A 193 2.54 -1.15 -21.68
C LYS A 193 2.68 -0.22 -22.88
N LYS A 194 1.60 0.04 -23.61
CA LYS A 194 1.61 0.99 -24.74
C LYS A 194 1.99 2.41 -24.30
N LYS A 195 1.44 2.88 -23.18
CA LYS A 195 1.77 4.19 -22.59
C LYS A 195 3.26 4.25 -22.21
N LEU A 196 3.77 3.24 -21.52
CA LEU A 196 5.17 3.17 -21.12
C LEU A 196 6.09 3.24 -22.33
N MET A 197 5.89 2.37 -23.34
CA MET A 197 6.77 2.32 -24.51
C MET A 197 6.73 3.64 -25.31
N SER A 198 5.55 4.26 -25.44
CA SER A 198 5.43 5.56 -26.11
C SER A 198 6.09 6.71 -25.32
N ARG A 199 6.04 6.65 -23.98
CA ARG A 199 6.73 7.61 -23.12
C ARG A 199 8.25 7.46 -23.28
N LEU A 200 8.76 6.24 -23.23
CA LEU A 200 10.18 5.95 -23.41
C LEU A 200 10.69 6.42 -24.78
N ASP A 201 9.94 6.17 -25.86
CA ASP A 201 10.25 6.68 -27.20
C ASP A 201 10.30 8.22 -27.24
N THR A 202 9.33 8.88 -26.60
CA THR A 202 9.28 10.36 -26.54
C THR A 202 10.42 10.95 -25.72
N LEU A 203 10.88 10.24 -24.67
CA LEU A 203 12.09 10.56 -23.92
C LEU A 203 13.38 10.24 -24.68
N GLY A 204 13.26 9.65 -25.88
CA GLY A 204 14.38 9.22 -26.72
C GLY A 204 15.12 8.00 -26.18
N VAL A 205 14.56 7.26 -25.21
CA VAL A 205 15.19 6.11 -24.56
C VAL A 205 15.28 4.94 -25.54
N ARG A 206 16.51 4.51 -25.86
CA ARG A 206 16.75 3.32 -26.67
C ARG A 206 17.09 2.12 -25.80
N ILE A 207 16.17 1.14 -25.75
CA ILE A 207 16.36 -0.11 -25.04
C ILE A 207 17.30 -1.03 -25.83
N ILE A 208 18.40 -1.44 -25.19
CA ILE A 208 19.37 -2.41 -25.73
C ILE A 208 18.97 -3.83 -25.33
N LYS A 209 18.51 -4.00 -24.10
CA LYS A 209 18.16 -5.30 -23.53
C LYS A 209 17.08 -5.17 -22.48
N THR A 210 16.13 -6.11 -22.45
CA THR A 210 15.18 -6.26 -21.34
C THR A 210 15.63 -7.40 -20.43
N TYR A 211 15.68 -7.13 -19.13
CA TYR A 211 16.00 -8.11 -18.09
C TYR A 211 14.72 -8.73 -17.52
N GLU A 212 13.73 -7.90 -17.20
CA GLU A 212 12.51 -8.33 -16.53
C GLU A 212 11.29 -7.52 -17.01
N GLU A 213 10.12 -8.15 -16.94
CA GLU A 213 8.81 -7.49 -17.04
C GLU A 213 8.04 -7.67 -15.71
N GLU A 214 7.28 -6.64 -15.35
CA GLU A 214 6.44 -6.57 -14.15
C GLU A 214 4.99 -6.21 -14.52
N TRP A 215 4.06 -6.94 -13.92
CA TRP A 215 2.62 -6.75 -14.08
C TRP A 215 2.01 -6.65 -12.68
N SER A 216 1.82 -5.42 -12.20
CA SER A 216 1.46 -5.16 -10.82
C SER A 216 -0.04 -4.87 -10.67
N TYR A 217 -0.68 -5.59 -9.76
CA TYR A 217 -2.08 -5.38 -9.35
C TYR A 217 -2.14 -5.28 -7.84
N ILE A 218 -2.50 -4.10 -7.34
CA ILE A 218 -2.56 -3.84 -5.90
C ILE A 218 -3.99 -3.38 -5.56
N PRO A 219 -4.77 -4.21 -4.86
CA PRO A 219 -6.07 -3.78 -4.37
C PRO A 219 -5.87 -2.76 -3.24
N VAL A 220 -6.53 -1.62 -3.38
CA VAL A 220 -6.52 -0.51 -2.43
C VAL A 220 -7.93 -0.18 -1.98
N GLY A 221 -8.07 0.32 -0.75
CA GLY A 221 -9.40 0.56 -0.17
C GLY A 221 -10.07 -0.74 0.30
N GLY A 222 -11.34 -0.95 -0.02
CA GLY A 222 -12.10 -2.15 0.37
C GLY A 222 -12.63 -2.16 1.82
N SER A 223 -13.48 -3.13 2.14
CA SER A 223 -13.99 -3.35 3.51
C SER A 223 -12.91 -3.75 4.50
N LEU A 224 -13.15 -3.50 5.79
CA LEU A 224 -12.40 -4.15 6.86
C LEU A 224 -12.84 -5.61 7.02
N PRO A 225 -11.97 -6.48 7.55
CA PRO A 225 -12.42 -7.77 8.05
C PRO A 225 -13.50 -7.57 9.12
N ASN A 226 -14.49 -8.47 9.18
CA ASN A 226 -15.46 -8.48 10.27
C ASN A 226 -14.74 -8.75 11.59
N THR A 227 -14.64 -7.76 12.48
CA THR A 227 -13.89 -7.88 13.75
C THR A 227 -14.58 -8.76 14.80
N GLU A 228 -15.83 -9.19 14.55
CA GLU A 228 -16.54 -10.15 15.40
C GLU A 228 -16.24 -11.61 15.04
N GLN A 229 -15.58 -11.84 13.89
CA GLN A 229 -15.23 -13.20 13.45
C GLN A 229 -14.08 -13.77 14.30
N LYS A 230 -14.04 -15.10 14.43
CA LYS A 230 -12.97 -15.77 15.19
C LYS A 230 -11.63 -15.83 14.49
N ASN A 231 -11.64 -16.01 13.17
CA ASN A 231 -10.43 -16.06 12.37
C ASN A 231 -9.80 -14.68 12.34
N LEU A 232 -8.52 -14.57 12.67
CA LEU A 232 -7.78 -13.31 12.56
C LEU A 232 -7.18 -13.17 11.16
N ALA A 233 -6.80 -11.95 10.82
CA ALA A 233 -5.97 -11.69 9.65
C ALA A 233 -4.80 -10.78 10.01
N PHE A 234 -3.81 -10.72 9.11
CA PHE A 234 -2.71 -9.77 9.18
C PHE A 234 -2.25 -9.34 7.78
N GLY A 235 -1.61 -8.17 7.68
CA GLY A 235 -1.13 -7.61 6.42
C GLY A 235 -2.26 -7.28 5.44
N ALA A 236 -2.07 -7.56 4.15
CA ALA A 236 -3.07 -7.27 3.13
C ALA A 236 -4.39 -8.03 3.33
N ALA A 237 -4.35 -9.23 3.92
CA ALA A 237 -5.56 -9.98 4.28
C ALA A 237 -6.43 -9.23 5.32
N ALA A 238 -5.78 -8.45 6.18
CA ALA A 238 -6.44 -7.62 7.19
C ALA A 238 -6.80 -6.21 6.72
N SER A 239 -6.68 -5.90 5.42
CA SER A 239 -6.88 -4.55 4.86
C SER A 239 -5.88 -3.51 5.37
N MET A 240 -4.63 -3.92 5.64
CA MET A 240 -3.55 -3.01 6.09
C MET A 240 -2.84 -2.27 4.94
N VAL A 241 -3.19 -2.55 3.68
CA VAL A 241 -2.68 -1.79 2.52
C VAL A 241 -3.12 -0.33 2.62
N HIS A 242 -2.19 0.60 2.47
CA HIS A 242 -2.47 2.03 2.48
C HIS A 242 -3.40 2.40 1.32
N PRO A 243 -4.62 2.92 1.57
CA PRO A 243 -5.59 3.16 0.51
C PRO A 243 -5.13 4.15 -0.56
N ALA A 244 -4.39 5.20 -0.18
CA ALA A 244 -3.93 6.21 -1.14
C ALA A 244 -2.64 5.86 -1.90
N THR A 245 -1.77 4.97 -1.39
CA THR A 245 -0.43 4.74 -1.96
C THR A 245 -0.16 3.31 -2.38
N GLY A 246 -0.92 2.33 -1.86
CA GLY A 246 -0.63 0.90 -2.04
C GLY A 246 0.44 0.35 -1.08
N TYR A 247 1.03 1.17 -0.21
CA TYR A 247 2.09 0.74 0.70
C TYR A 247 1.59 -0.26 1.75
N SER A 248 2.37 -1.31 1.99
CA SER A 248 1.98 -2.35 2.96
C SER A 248 3.15 -3.03 3.66
N VAL A 249 4.32 -3.16 3.02
CA VAL A 249 5.45 -3.95 3.53
C VAL A 249 5.98 -3.39 4.85
N VAL A 250 6.47 -2.14 4.86
CA VAL A 250 7.02 -1.50 6.07
C VAL A 250 5.98 -1.47 7.19
N ARG A 251 4.75 -1.06 6.88
CA ARG A 251 3.66 -1.01 7.85
C ARG A 251 3.40 -2.38 8.47
N SER A 252 3.32 -3.44 7.67
CA SER A 252 3.09 -4.79 8.18
C SER A 252 4.25 -5.26 9.06
N LEU A 253 5.50 -5.03 8.63
CA LEU A 253 6.68 -5.46 9.38
C LEU A 253 6.87 -4.70 10.69
N SER A 254 6.58 -3.39 10.71
CA SER A 254 6.64 -2.56 11.93
C SER A 254 5.52 -2.86 12.92
N GLU A 255 4.33 -3.22 12.46
CA GLU A 255 3.19 -3.53 13.32
C GLU A 255 3.19 -4.98 13.85
N ALA A 256 3.82 -5.92 13.13
CA ALA A 256 3.82 -7.34 13.46
C ALA A 256 4.29 -7.67 14.89
N PRO A 257 5.39 -7.09 15.42
CA PRO A 257 5.85 -7.40 16.79
C PRO A 257 4.84 -7.01 17.86
N LYS A 258 4.18 -5.85 17.71
CA LYS A 258 3.16 -5.36 18.66
C LYS A 258 1.93 -6.27 18.63
N TYR A 259 1.48 -6.64 17.44
CA TYR A 259 0.31 -7.50 17.27
C TYR A 259 0.56 -8.92 17.81
N ALA A 260 1.70 -9.52 17.48
CA ALA A 260 2.11 -10.83 17.99
C ALA A 260 2.22 -10.83 19.53
N SER A 261 2.80 -9.77 20.11
CA SER A 261 2.90 -9.62 21.58
C SER A 261 1.54 -9.53 22.25
N ALA A 262 0.59 -8.79 21.66
CA ALA A 262 -0.77 -8.71 22.18
C ALA A 262 -1.47 -10.07 22.14
N ILE A 263 -1.38 -10.79 21.01
CA ILE A 263 -1.92 -12.15 20.89
C ILE A 263 -1.32 -13.08 21.95
N ALA A 264 0.01 -13.05 22.13
CA ALA A 264 0.68 -13.87 23.14
C ALA A 264 0.17 -13.56 24.56
N ASN A 265 -0.04 -12.29 24.91
CA ASN A 265 -0.58 -11.88 26.20
C ASN A 265 -2.04 -12.34 26.40
N ILE A 266 -2.89 -12.19 25.38
CA ILE A 266 -4.28 -12.68 25.42
C ILE A 266 -4.29 -14.20 25.64
N LEU A 267 -3.43 -14.94 24.92
CA LEU A 267 -3.32 -16.39 25.05
C LEU A 267 -2.81 -16.84 26.43
N LYS A 268 -1.90 -16.08 27.07
CA LYS A 268 -1.46 -16.35 28.45
C LYS A 268 -2.59 -16.12 29.47
N GLN A 269 -3.32 -15.02 29.34
CA GLN A 269 -4.43 -14.68 30.26
C GLN A 269 -5.63 -15.62 30.13
N GLY A 270 -5.91 -16.12 28.93
CA GLY A 270 -6.97 -17.10 28.67
C GLY A 270 -6.74 -18.48 29.29
N GLN A 271 -5.55 -18.74 29.85
CA GLN A 271 -5.27 -19.97 30.61
C GLN A 271 -5.68 -19.86 32.10
N ALA A 272 -5.95 -18.65 32.61
CA ALA A 272 -6.13 -18.41 34.04
C ALA A 272 -7.59 -18.36 34.52
N LYS A 273 -8.60 -18.28 33.63
CA LYS A 273 -10.06 -18.33 33.94
C LYS A 273 -10.85 -18.83 32.72
N ASP A 274 -11.97 -19.51 32.98
CA ASP A 274 -12.93 -20.10 32.01
C ASP A 274 -12.86 -19.50 30.60
N MET A 275 -12.28 -20.27 29.67
CA MET A 275 -12.20 -19.95 28.22
C MET A 275 -13.57 -19.63 27.59
N MET A 276 -14.66 -20.08 28.23
CA MET A 276 -16.00 -20.05 27.66
C MET A 276 -16.64 -18.65 27.62
N THR A 277 -16.08 -17.65 28.31
CA THR A 277 -16.68 -16.29 28.40
C THR A 277 -15.86 -15.16 27.77
N ARG A 278 -14.62 -15.40 27.32
CA ARG A 278 -13.77 -14.34 26.72
C ARG A 278 -13.59 -14.54 25.23
N ASN A 279 -14.07 -13.58 24.43
CA ASN A 279 -13.81 -13.54 23.00
C ASN A 279 -12.34 -13.08 22.75
N ILE A 280 -11.42 -14.05 22.72
CA ILE A 280 -9.99 -13.85 22.45
C ILE A 280 -9.78 -13.16 21.09
N SER A 281 -10.54 -13.58 20.07
CA SER A 281 -10.43 -13.02 18.73
C SER A 281 -10.84 -11.55 18.68
N ALA A 282 -11.91 -11.17 19.37
CA ALA A 282 -12.32 -9.75 19.45
C ALA A 282 -11.24 -8.87 20.11
N GLN A 283 -10.54 -9.36 21.14
CA GLN A 283 -9.42 -8.61 21.76
C GLN A 283 -8.25 -8.45 20.79
N ALA A 284 -7.91 -9.48 20.03
CA ALA A 284 -6.87 -9.40 19.02
C ALA A 284 -7.29 -8.44 17.90
N TRP A 285 -8.52 -8.54 17.38
CA TRP A 285 -9.04 -7.61 16.38
C TRP A 285 -9.04 -6.16 16.86
N ASN A 286 -9.43 -5.90 18.11
CA ASN A 286 -9.39 -4.55 18.70
C ASN A 286 -7.95 -4.03 18.87
N THR A 287 -6.94 -4.90 18.93
CA THR A 287 -5.54 -4.49 18.91
C THR A 287 -5.10 -4.06 17.50
N LEU A 288 -5.54 -4.76 16.46
CA LEU A 288 -5.17 -4.47 15.08
C LEU A 288 -5.96 -3.30 14.49
N TRP A 289 -7.26 -3.26 14.75
CA TRP A 289 -8.20 -2.24 14.29
C TRP A 289 -8.88 -1.49 15.46
N PRO A 290 -8.10 -0.82 16.34
CA PRO A 290 -8.69 0.07 17.33
C PRO A 290 -9.35 1.26 16.64
N GLN A 291 -10.19 2.01 17.38
CA GLN A 291 -10.92 3.15 16.83
C GLN A 291 -10.00 4.17 16.14
N GLU A 292 -8.80 4.38 16.69
CA GLU A 292 -7.79 5.25 16.08
C GLU A 292 -7.41 4.82 14.66
N ARG A 293 -7.15 3.52 14.45
CA ARG A 293 -6.83 2.99 13.12
C ARG A 293 -8.02 3.03 12.18
N LYS A 294 -9.24 2.83 12.69
CA LYS A 294 -10.47 2.98 11.91
C LYS A 294 -10.64 4.43 11.42
N ARG A 295 -10.35 5.44 12.25
CA ARG A 295 -10.35 6.87 11.87
C ARG A 295 -9.32 7.19 10.80
N GLN A 296 -8.07 6.78 11.01
CA GLN A 296 -7.00 6.96 10.02
C GLN A 296 -7.38 6.33 8.68
N ARG A 297 -7.90 5.10 8.72
CA ARG A 297 -8.35 4.39 7.53
C ARG A 297 -9.49 5.12 6.82
N ALA A 298 -10.49 5.60 7.54
CA ALA A 298 -11.60 6.35 6.96
C ALA A 298 -11.12 7.63 6.26
N PHE A 299 -10.13 8.32 6.84
CA PHE A 299 -9.47 9.45 6.20
C PHE A 299 -8.75 9.07 4.90
N PHE A 300 -7.98 7.98 4.91
CA PHE A 300 -7.30 7.52 3.69
C PHE A 300 -8.28 7.05 2.60
N LEU A 301 -9.43 6.47 2.97
CA LEU A 301 -10.49 6.11 2.03
C LEU A 301 -11.15 7.36 1.42
N PHE A 302 -11.35 8.41 2.21
CA PHE A 302 -11.81 9.70 1.72
C PHE A 302 -10.81 10.31 0.71
N GLY A 303 -9.51 10.27 1.03
CA GLY A 303 -8.45 10.70 0.12
C GLY A 303 -8.38 9.87 -1.17
N LEU A 304 -8.49 8.55 -1.08
CA LEU A 304 -8.58 7.66 -2.26
C LEU A 304 -9.77 8.03 -3.14
N ALA A 305 -10.95 8.25 -2.55
CA ALA A 305 -12.14 8.63 -3.30
C ALA A 305 -12.01 9.98 -4.02
N LEU A 306 -11.21 10.91 -3.46
CA LEU A 306 -10.87 12.17 -4.13
C LEU A 306 -9.96 11.91 -5.34
N ILE A 307 -8.88 11.16 -5.14
CA ILE A 307 -7.89 10.84 -6.19
C ILE A 307 -8.57 10.18 -7.40
N LEU A 308 -9.54 9.30 -7.18
CA LEU A 308 -10.32 8.64 -8.23
C LEU A 308 -11.15 9.59 -9.11
N GLN A 309 -11.36 10.84 -8.68
CA GLN A 309 -12.14 11.85 -9.41
C GLN A 309 -11.26 12.86 -10.14
N LEU A 310 -9.95 12.88 -9.89
CA LEU A 310 -9.04 13.86 -10.46
C LEU A 310 -8.54 13.42 -11.83
N ASP A 311 -8.55 14.36 -12.78
CA ASP A 311 -7.84 14.23 -14.05
C ASP A 311 -6.35 14.57 -13.87
N ILE A 312 -5.61 14.63 -14.97
CA ILE A 312 -4.16 14.91 -14.94
C ILE A 312 -3.83 16.30 -14.37
N GLU A 313 -4.64 17.33 -14.63
CA GLU A 313 -4.38 18.67 -14.09
C GLU A 313 -4.73 18.74 -12.61
N GLY A 314 -5.83 18.09 -12.21
CA GLY A 314 -6.25 17.94 -10.82
C GLY A 314 -5.22 17.19 -9.98
N ILE A 315 -4.69 16.05 -10.49
CA ILE A 315 -3.71 15.24 -9.75
C ILE A 315 -2.39 15.99 -9.58
N ARG A 316 -1.92 16.72 -10.62
CA ARG A 316 -0.74 17.59 -10.54
C ARG A 316 -0.95 18.69 -9.51
N THR A 317 -2.07 19.39 -9.56
CA THR A 317 -2.40 20.44 -8.60
C THR A 317 -2.44 19.90 -7.16
N PHE A 318 -3.01 18.70 -6.97
CA PHE A 318 -3.04 18.02 -5.69
C PHE A 318 -1.63 17.72 -5.18
N PHE A 319 -0.77 17.06 -5.98
CA PHE A 319 0.58 16.71 -5.56
C PHE A 319 1.50 17.91 -5.38
N GLN A 320 1.37 18.95 -6.22
CA GLN A 320 2.05 20.23 -6.04
C GLN A 320 1.74 20.83 -4.67
N THR A 321 0.48 20.72 -4.24
CA THR A 321 0.05 21.18 -2.91
C THR A 321 0.56 20.25 -1.80
N PHE A 322 0.43 18.93 -2.00
CA PHE A 322 0.85 17.90 -1.03
C PHE A 322 2.34 18.00 -0.68
N PHE A 323 3.22 18.13 -1.66
CA PHE A 323 4.66 18.18 -1.43
C PHE A 323 5.15 19.54 -0.92
N ARG A 324 4.29 20.57 -0.86
CA ARG A 324 4.57 21.85 -0.19
C ARG A 324 4.28 21.82 1.32
N LEU A 325 3.64 20.76 1.81
CA LEU A 325 3.43 20.58 3.25
C LEU A 325 4.76 20.42 3.98
N PRO A 326 4.82 20.73 5.29
CA PRO A 326 5.97 20.38 6.12
C PRO A 326 6.32 18.90 5.99
N ASN A 327 7.62 18.58 5.89
CA ASN A 327 8.11 17.23 5.62
C ASN A 327 7.52 16.15 6.54
N TRP A 328 7.36 16.45 7.84
CA TRP A 328 6.79 15.49 8.79
C TRP A 328 5.34 15.10 8.45
N MET A 329 4.56 15.98 7.82
CA MET A 329 3.19 15.71 7.39
C MET A 329 3.16 14.84 6.13
N SER A 330 3.89 15.23 5.08
CA SER A 330 3.90 14.48 3.82
C SER A 330 4.54 13.11 4.00
N GLN A 331 5.69 13.03 4.68
CA GLN A 331 6.35 11.76 4.99
C GLN A 331 5.51 10.91 5.95
N GLY A 332 4.90 11.52 6.97
CA GLY A 332 4.06 10.79 7.90
C GLY A 332 2.79 10.23 7.25
N PHE A 333 2.20 10.97 6.29
CA PHE A 333 1.07 10.49 5.50
C PHE A 333 1.49 9.26 4.68
N LEU A 334 2.57 9.37 3.89
CA LEU A 334 3.08 8.27 3.07
C LEU A 334 3.48 7.04 3.90
N GLY A 335 4.00 7.24 5.11
CA GLY A 335 4.40 6.18 6.05
C GLY A 335 3.28 5.66 6.97
N SER A 336 2.04 6.18 6.89
CA SER A 336 0.95 5.84 7.83
C SER A 336 1.30 6.05 9.32
N SER A 337 2.14 7.03 9.64
CA SER A 337 2.57 7.34 11.01
C SER A 337 1.80 8.47 11.67
N LEU A 338 1.05 9.27 10.90
CA LEU A 338 0.20 10.34 11.43
C LEU A 338 -0.97 9.79 12.28
N SER A 339 -1.25 10.44 13.40
CA SER A 339 -2.50 10.19 14.16
C SER A 339 -3.72 10.74 13.42
N SER A 340 -4.91 10.33 13.83
CA SER A 340 -6.18 10.86 13.31
C SER A 340 -6.29 12.37 13.51
N THR A 341 -5.78 12.89 14.62
CA THR A 341 -5.69 14.35 14.85
C THR A 341 -4.70 15.02 13.91
N ASP A 342 -3.53 14.42 13.68
CA ASP A 342 -2.56 14.93 12.71
C ASP A 342 -3.11 14.91 11.28
N LEU A 343 -3.96 13.95 10.94
CA LEU A 343 -4.64 13.89 9.64
C LEU A 343 -5.68 15.02 9.47
N LEU A 344 -6.38 15.42 10.53
CA LEU A 344 -7.24 16.61 10.49
C LEU A 344 -6.41 17.88 10.30
N LEU A 345 -5.26 17.97 10.98
CA LEU A 345 -4.34 19.09 10.80
C LEU A 345 -3.76 19.12 9.38
N PHE A 346 -3.36 17.96 8.86
CA PHE A 346 -2.93 17.78 7.47
C PHE A 346 -4.01 18.27 6.49
N ALA A 347 -5.27 17.88 6.68
CA ALA A 347 -6.37 18.33 5.82
C ALA A 347 -6.56 19.84 5.87
N PHE A 348 -6.47 20.44 7.06
CA PHE A 348 -6.54 21.89 7.23
C PHE A 348 -5.41 22.60 6.51
N TYR A 349 -4.16 22.14 6.69
CA TYR A 349 -3.01 22.73 5.99
C TYR A 349 -3.16 22.60 4.48
N MET A 350 -3.48 21.40 3.97
CA MET A 350 -3.77 21.17 2.55
C MET A 350 -4.79 22.18 2.02
N PHE A 351 -5.90 22.39 2.73
CA PHE A 351 -6.93 23.35 2.33
C PHE A 351 -6.42 24.80 2.33
N VAL A 352 -5.65 25.20 3.35
CA VAL A 352 -5.09 26.56 3.47
C VAL A 352 -4.12 26.88 2.33
N ILE A 353 -3.24 25.95 1.95
CA ILE A 353 -2.23 26.21 0.91
C ILE A 353 -2.70 25.86 -0.51
N ALA A 354 -3.80 25.12 -0.65
CA ALA A 354 -4.39 24.76 -1.94
C ALA A 354 -4.85 25.98 -2.75
N PRO A 355 -4.75 25.93 -4.10
CA PRO A 355 -5.41 26.91 -4.95
C PRO A 355 -6.94 26.81 -4.85
N ASN A 356 -7.65 27.86 -5.27
CA ASN A 356 -9.11 27.96 -5.10
C ASN A 356 -9.89 26.82 -5.75
N ASP A 357 -9.43 26.32 -6.90
CA ASP A 357 -10.15 25.25 -7.59
C ASP A 357 -10.01 23.91 -6.85
N LEU A 358 -8.82 23.61 -6.30
CA LEU A 358 -8.65 22.46 -5.42
C LEU A 358 -9.45 22.61 -4.12
N ARG A 359 -9.53 23.82 -3.53
CA ARG A 359 -10.39 24.07 -2.36
C ARG A 359 -11.86 23.79 -2.64
N LYS A 360 -12.39 24.25 -3.79
CA LYS A 360 -13.77 23.97 -4.21
C LYS A 360 -13.99 22.47 -4.38
N CYS A 361 -13.05 21.78 -5.03
CA CYS A 361 -13.08 20.32 -5.20
C CYS A 361 -13.12 19.60 -3.84
N LEU A 362 -12.26 19.98 -2.89
CA LEU A 362 -12.24 19.41 -1.54
C LEU A 362 -13.56 19.61 -0.77
N ILE A 363 -14.14 20.82 -0.84
CA ILE A 363 -15.44 21.11 -0.20
C ILE A 363 -16.55 20.27 -0.84
N GLN A 364 -16.61 20.25 -2.17
CA GLN A 364 -17.61 19.47 -2.89
C GLN A 364 -17.49 17.99 -2.53
N HIS A 365 -16.27 17.43 -2.57
CA HIS A 365 -16.00 16.04 -2.23
C HIS A 365 -16.44 15.70 -0.79
N LEU A 366 -16.13 16.56 0.18
CA LEU A 366 -16.56 16.39 1.57
C LEU A 366 -18.09 16.35 1.74
N LEU A 367 -18.82 17.14 0.95
CA LEU A 367 -20.28 17.27 1.05
C LEU A 367 -21.05 16.24 0.22
N SER A 368 -20.54 15.85 -0.95
CA SER A 368 -21.27 15.02 -1.91
C SER A 368 -20.85 13.56 -1.94
N ASP A 369 -19.58 13.25 -1.63
CA ASP A 369 -19.12 11.86 -1.67
C ASP A 369 -19.48 11.11 -0.37
N PRO A 370 -20.03 9.88 -0.44
CA PRO A 370 -20.39 9.09 0.75
C PRO A 370 -19.23 8.87 1.73
N THR A 371 -17.98 8.88 1.25
CA THR A 371 -16.80 8.73 2.11
C THR A 371 -16.61 9.94 3.04
N GLY A 372 -17.07 11.14 2.66
CA GLY A 372 -17.04 12.32 3.52
C GLY A 372 -17.90 12.13 4.77
N ALA A 373 -19.17 11.73 4.58
CA ALA A 373 -20.06 11.40 5.70
C ALA A 373 -19.54 10.24 6.56
N THR A 374 -18.98 9.21 5.92
CA THR A 374 -18.40 8.04 6.60
C THR A 374 -17.20 8.43 7.47
N MET A 375 -16.31 9.27 6.94
CA MET A 375 -15.16 9.80 7.67
C MET A 375 -15.64 10.60 8.90
N VAL A 376 -16.56 11.56 8.71
CA VAL A 376 -17.08 12.38 9.82
C VAL A 376 -17.70 11.51 10.92
N ARG A 377 -18.55 10.54 10.57
CA ARG A 377 -19.15 9.61 11.54
C ARG A 377 -18.10 8.80 12.30
N THR A 378 -17.09 8.28 11.60
CA THR A 378 -16.01 7.49 12.21
C THR A 378 -15.17 8.32 13.19
N TYR A 379 -14.91 9.59 12.86
CA TYR A 379 -14.20 10.51 13.75
C TYR A 379 -15.02 10.86 14.99
N LEU A 380 -16.31 11.13 14.82
CA LEU A 380 -17.25 11.44 15.91
C LEU A 380 -17.69 10.21 16.71
N ALA A 381 -17.40 9.00 16.23
CA ALA A 381 -17.86 7.73 16.80
C ALA A 381 -19.39 7.64 16.92
N ILE A 382 -20.11 8.10 15.88
CA ILE A 382 -21.58 8.11 15.78
C ILE A 382 -22.10 7.24 14.64
#